data_AF-A0A975B5B5-F1
#
_entry.id   AF-A0A975B5B5-F1
#
_cell.length_a   1.000
_cell.length_b   1.000
_cell.length_c   1.000
_cell.angle_alpha   90.00
_cell.angle_beta   90.00
_cell.angle_gamma   90.00
#
_symmetry.space_group_name_H-M   'P 1'
#
loop_
_entity.id
_entity.type
_entity.pdbx_description
1 polymer ?
#
loop_
_entity_poly.entity_id
_entity_poly.type
_entity_poly.pdbx_seq_one_letter_code
_entity_poly.pdbx_strand_id
1 'polypeptide(L)'
;MKIKYLFLFFIFLFFFAGCTEKKTEEEKPYLIRAGSSVITVQEFKRAFELSKTAYAYDMVNDPEFLQKARVQFLDQICERLILMERARELGINISALELKSAVADITDGYPQEEFEQELLESMISYHDWEQEVKARLVMEKVIAKDLTSSITISADEIADYKKKHNKKSKAKKENIDKSITDLLKREKTETAYKSWLDKLQEKYRLEINETDWKKITSES
;
A
#
# COMPACT_ATOMS: atom_id res chain seq x y z
N MET A 1 -70.49 39.49 10.83
CA MET A 1 -70.17 40.95 10.83
C MET A 1 -68.93 41.12 11.70
N LYS A 2 -67.85 41.82 11.37
CA LYS A 2 -67.47 42.69 10.25
C LYS A 2 -65.93 42.75 10.25
N ILE A 3 -65.35 42.67 9.05
CA ILE A 3 -64.02 43.18 8.71
C ILE A 3 -63.98 44.70 8.90
N LYS A 4 -62.86 45.26 9.38
CA LYS A 4 -62.30 46.57 8.93
C LYS A 4 -60.90 46.88 9.51
N TYR A 5 -59.88 46.50 8.74
CA TYR A 5 -58.75 47.29 8.22
C TYR A 5 -58.08 48.43 9.04
N LEU A 6 -56.74 48.33 9.11
CA LEU A 6 -55.75 49.29 8.55
C LEU A 6 -55.18 50.43 9.43
N PHE A 7 -53.89 50.27 9.82
CA PHE A 7 -52.81 51.28 9.70
C PHE A 7 -51.45 50.61 10.03
N LEU A 8 -50.64 50.14 9.06
CA LEU A 8 -49.59 50.86 8.33
C LEU A 8 -48.51 51.51 9.24
N PHE A 9 -47.38 50.84 9.51
CA PHE A 9 -46.05 51.47 9.53
C PHE A 9 -44.89 50.45 9.57
N PHE A 10 -43.91 50.68 8.69
CA PHE A 10 -42.48 50.35 8.80
C PHE A 10 -41.95 48.91 8.64
N ILE A 11 -41.57 48.64 7.39
CA ILE A 11 -40.29 48.05 6.97
C ILE A 11 -39.24 47.99 8.10
N PHE A 12 -38.86 46.78 8.52
CA PHE A 12 -37.44 46.47 8.65
C PHE A 12 -37.16 45.08 8.11
N LEU A 13 -36.57 45.12 6.92
CA LEU A 13 -35.99 44.05 6.15
C LEU A 13 -34.73 43.56 6.90
N PHE A 14 -34.85 42.68 7.90
CA PHE A 14 -33.68 41.92 8.38
C PHE A 14 -33.59 40.62 7.58
N PHE A 15 -32.97 40.74 6.42
CA PHE A 15 -32.27 39.65 5.75
C PHE A 15 -31.28 39.05 6.76
N PHE A 16 -31.67 37.99 7.47
CA PHE A 16 -30.69 36.99 7.89
C PHE A 16 -30.42 36.11 6.66
N ALA A 17 -29.73 36.69 5.68
CA ALA A 17 -28.81 35.94 4.86
C ALA A 17 -27.67 35.50 5.79
N GLY A 18 -27.94 34.48 6.60
CA GLY A 18 -26.88 33.69 7.21
C GLY A 18 -26.15 33.02 6.06
N CYS A 19 -25.11 33.68 5.55
CA CYS A 19 -24.05 33.01 4.83
C CYS A 19 -23.57 31.92 5.78
N THR A 20 -24.03 30.69 5.55
CA THR A 20 -23.31 29.52 6.02
C THR A 20 -22.02 29.54 5.22
N GLU A 21 -21.03 30.21 5.77
CA GLU A 21 -19.64 29.99 5.42
C GLU A 21 -19.45 28.50 5.69
N LYS A 22 -19.53 27.69 4.61
CA LYS A 22 -18.98 26.36 4.61
C LYS A 22 -17.54 26.60 5.04
N LYS A 23 -17.23 26.29 6.30
CA LYS A 23 -15.87 25.94 6.67
C LYS A 23 -15.50 24.85 5.68
N THR A 24 -14.78 25.24 4.63
CA THR A 24 -13.95 24.33 3.88
C THR A 24 -13.15 23.65 4.98
N GLU A 25 -13.44 22.38 5.24
CA GLU A 25 -12.52 21.54 6.02
C GLU A 25 -11.16 21.84 5.40
N GLU A 26 -10.26 22.47 6.16
CA GLU A 26 -8.89 22.68 5.70
C GLU A 26 -8.41 21.30 5.26
N GLU A 27 -8.24 21.12 3.95
CA GLU A 27 -7.77 19.86 3.40
C GLU A 27 -6.47 19.55 4.14
N LYS A 28 -6.46 18.42 4.88
CA LYS A 28 -5.30 18.03 5.66
C LYS A 28 -4.08 18.04 4.73
N PRO A 29 -2.97 18.69 5.12
CA PRO A 29 -1.79 18.76 4.25
C PRO A 29 -1.30 17.35 3.94
N TYR A 30 -1.13 17.05 2.65
CA TYR A 30 -0.70 15.74 2.17
C TYR A 30 0.57 15.85 1.33
N LEU A 31 1.42 14.82 1.44
CA LEU A 31 2.46 14.52 0.47
C LEU A 31 1.93 13.56 -0.58
N ILE A 32 1.26 12.47 -0.17
CA ILE A 32 0.70 11.45 -1.04
C ILE A 32 -0.77 11.24 -0.68
N ARG A 33 -1.64 11.16 -1.67
CA ARG A 33 -3.07 10.84 -1.52
C ARG A 33 -3.46 9.76 -2.50
N ALA A 34 -4.15 8.73 -2.02
CA ALA A 34 -4.77 7.69 -2.85
C ALA A 34 -6.14 7.35 -2.25
N GLY A 35 -7.21 7.74 -2.92
CA GLY A 35 -8.57 7.60 -2.41
C GLY A 35 -8.75 8.29 -1.05
N SER A 36 -9.06 7.48 -0.02
CA SER A 36 -9.22 7.95 1.36
C SER A 36 -7.92 7.96 2.17
N SER A 37 -6.85 7.36 1.63
CA SER A 37 -5.56 7.26 2.30
C SER A 37 -4.68 8.48 2.01
N VAL A 38 -4.05 9.00 3.06
CA VAL A 38 -3.18 10.18 3.02
C VAL A 38 -1.91 9.91 3.81
N ILE A 39 -0.77 10.33 3.27
CA ILE A 39 0.52 10.39 3.96
C ILE A 39 1.00 11.83 3.94
N THR A 40 1.34 12.36 5.11
CA THR A 40 1.92 13.69 5.29
C THR A 40 3.44 13.68 5.06
N VAL A 41 4.02 14.86 4.90
CA VAL A 41 5.49 15.03 4.80
C VAL A 41 6.21 14.45 6.03
N GLN A 42 5.66 14.68 7.23
CA GLN A 42 6.26 14.20 8.48
C GLN A 42 6.25 12.68 8.57
N GLU A 43 5.14 12.05 8.20
CA GLU A 43 5.01 10.58 8.20
C GLU A 43 5.97 9.95 7.19
N PHE A 44 6.07 10.52 5.98
CA PHE A 44 7.01 10.06 4.98
C PHE A 44 8.45 10.15 5.48
N LYS A 45 8.87 11.30 6.01
CA LYS A 45 10.24 11.48 6.53
C LYS A 45 10.55 10.48 7.65
N ARG A 46 9.63 10.33 8.61
CA ARG A 46 9.79 9.36 9.71
C ARG A 46 9.94 7.93 9.19
N ALA A 47 9.09 7.53 8.25
CA ALA A 47 9.14 6.19 7.67
C ALA A 47 10.42 5.96 6.86
N PHE A 48 10.89 6.99 6.14
CA PHE A 48 12.14 6.93 5.38
C PHE A 48 13.38 6.86 6.28
N GLU A 49 13.41 7.59 7.41
CA GLU A 49 14.50 7.46 8.37
C GLU A 49 14.59 6.04 8.93
N LEU A 50 13.45 5.41 9.26
CA LEU A 50 13.41 4.03 9.70
C LEU A 50 13.87 3.05 8.60
N SER A 51 13.50 3.30 7.35
CA SER A 51 13.91 2.41 6.24
C SER A 51 15.44 2.40 6.01
N LYS A 52 16.17 3.43 6.44
CA LYS A 52 17.63 3.49 6.32
C LYS A 52 18.36 2.45 7.17
N THR A 53 17.72 1.90 8.19
CA THR A 53 18.30 0.83 9.03
C THR A 53 18.63 -0.43 8.23
N ALA A 54 17.99 -0.63 7.07
CA ALA A 54 18.26 -1.73 6.16
C ALA A 54 19.48 -1.51 5.25
N TYR A 55 20.10 -0.33 5.27
CA TYR A 55 21.24 0.02 4.43
C TYR A 55 22.56 0.03 5.21
N ALA A 56 23.66 -0.26 4.51
CA ALA A 56 24.98 -0.13 5.08
C ALA A 56 25.33 1.33 5.39
N TYR A 57 26.13 1.56 6.42
CA TYR A 57 26.46 2.90 6.91
C TYR A 57 27.09 3.80 5.84
N ASP A 58 27.97 3.27 4.99
CA ASP A 58 28.59 3.99 3.89
C ASP A 58 27.57 4.47 2.84
N MET A 59 26.58 3.63 2.51
CA MET A 59 25.48 3.98 1.60
C MET A 59 24.60 5.09 2.17
N VAL A 60 24.28 5.04 3.47
CA VAL A 60 23.45 6.06 4.12
C VAL A 60 24.13 7.44 4.13
N ASN A 61 25.45 7.49 4.02
CA ASN A 61 26.20 8.75 3.94
C ASN A 61 26.45 9.23 2.50
N ASP A 62 26.05 8.47 1.48
CA ASP A 62 26.15 8.87 0.07
C ASP A 62 24.88 9.66 -0.36
N PRO A 63 24.99 10.96 -0.67
CA PRO A 63 23.84 11.77 -1.07
C PRO A 63 23.16 11.29 -2.37
N GLU A 64 23.92 10.75 -3.34
CA GLU A 64 23.36 10.26 -4.59
C GLU A 64 22.53 8.99 -4.35
N PHE A 65 23.06 8.09 -3.51
CA PHE A 65 22.31 6.93 -3.05
C PHE A 65 21.03 7.34 -2.32
N LEU A 66 21.11 8.25 -1.35
CA LEU A 66 19.95 8.70 -0.60
C LEU A 66 18.88 9.33 -1.49
N GLN A 67 19.27 10.08 -2.54
CA GLN A 67 18.30 10.63 -3.49
C GLN A 67 17.54 9.52 -4.22
N LYS A 68 18.24 8.49 -4.72
CA LYS A 68 17.62 7.33 -5.37
C LYS A 68 16.74 6.54 -4.39
N ALA A 69 17.22 6.33 -3.17
CA ALA A 69 16.48 5.64 -2.13
C ALA A 69 15.18 6.38 -1.76
N ARG A 70 15.19 7.72 -1.70
CA ARG A 70 13.97 8.52 -1.48
C ARG A 70 12.94 8.28 -2.57
N VAL A 71 13.35 8.30 -3.84
CA VAL A 71 12.45 8.06 -4.98
C VAL A 71 11.86 6.65 -4.93
N GLN A 72 12.70 5.63 -4.72
CA GLN A 72 12.24 4.26 -4.60
C GLN A 72 11.28 4.06 -3.42
N PHE A 73 11.56 4.71 -2.29
CA PHE A 73 10.69 4.66 -1.12
C PHE A 73 9.35 5.35 -1.36
N LEU A 74 9.31 6.46 -2.10
CA LEU A 74 8.07 7.09 -2.54
C LEU A 74 7.22 6.13 -3.36
N ASP A 75 7.82 5.45 -4.35
CA ASP A 75 7.13 4.48 -5.19
C ASP A 75 6.55 3.32 -4.34
N GLN A 76 7.33 2.82 -3.38
CA GLN A 76 6.88 1.77 -2.44
C GLN A 76 5.69 2.22 -1.59
N ILE A 77 5.71 3.46 -1.07
CA ILE A 77 4.60 3.99 -0.28
C ILE A 77 3.36 4.18 -1.17
N CYS A 78 3.52 4.73 -2.38
CA CYS A 78 2.42 4.88 -3.33
C CYS A 78 1.75 3.54 -3.63
N GLU A 79 2.54 2.52 -3.98
CA GLU A 79 2.05 1.17 -4.24
C GLU A 79 1.34 0.58 -3.01
N ARG A 80 1.94 0.69 -1.82
CA ARG A 80 1.31 0.25 -0.57
C ARG A 80 -0.06 0.91 -0.37
N LEU A 81 -0.17 2.23 -0.51
CA LEU A 81 -1.43 2.94 -0.32
C LEU A 81 -2.52 2.45 -1.29
N ILE A 82 -2.16 2.24 -2.55
CA ILE A 82 -3.07 1.72 -3.57
C ILE A 82 -3.55 0.31 -3.21
N LEU A 83 -2.64 -0.57 -2.79
CA LEU A 83 -2.99 -1.93 -2.38
C LEU A 83 -3.85 -1.93 -1.11
N MET A 84 -3.63 -1.00 -0.18
CA MET A 84 -4.47 -0.85 1.02
C MET A 84 -5.89 -0.36 0.66
N GLU A 85 -6.03 0.61 -0.24
CA GLU A 85 -7.35 1.03 -0.73
C GLU A 85 -8.06 -0.13 -1.46
N ARG A 86 -7.32 -0.91 -2.26
CA ARG A 86 -7.88 -2.10 -2.92
C ARG A 86 -8.31 -3.17 -1.93
N ALA A 87 -7.52 -3.41 -0.88
CA ALA A 87 -7.88 -4.32 0.21
C ALA A 87 -9.19 -3.90 0.88
N ARG A 88 -9.33 -2.60 1.19
CA ARG A 88 -10.54 -2.03 1.80
C ARG A 88 -11.77 -2.27 0.93
N GLU A 89 -11.67 -2.00 -0.37
CA GLU A 89 -12.76 -2.23 -1.32
C GLU A 89 -13.13 -3.71 -1.45
N LEU A 90 -12.12 -4.60 -1.47
CA LEU A 90 -12.32 -6.05 -1.57
C LEU A 90 -12.74 -6.73 -0.26
N GLY A 91 -12.83 -5.98 0.84
CA GLY A 91 -13.10 -6.49 2.18
C GLY A 91 -12.02 -7.45 2.70
N ILE A 92 -10.77 -7.27 2.27
CA ILE A 92 -9.64 -8.12 2.66
C ILE A 92 -9.13 -7.66 4.03
N ASN A 93 -9.01 -8.61 4.95
CA ASN A 93 -8.36 -8.42 6.24
C ASN A 93 -7.57 -9.69 6.61
N ILE A 94 -6.69 -9.57 7.59
CA ILE A 94 -5.94 -10.66 8.19
C ILE A 94 -6.54 -10.96 9.55
N SER A 95 -6.96 -12.20 9.76
CA SER A 95 -7.43 -12.66 11.06
C SER A 95 -6.28 -12.78 12.06
N ALA A 96 -6.61 -12.76 13.37
CA ALA A 96 -5.60 -12.93 14.41
C ALA A 96 -4.84 -14.26 14.30
N LEU A 97 -5.53 -15.33 13.86
CA LEU A 97 -4.90 -16.64 13.66
C LEU A 97 -3.89 -16.62 12.50
N GLU A 98 -4.25 -16.02 11.37
CA GLU A 98 -3.36 -15.89 10.22
C GLU A 98 -2.13 -15.05 10.56
N LEU A 99 -2.33 -13.93 11.26
CA LEU A 99 -1.22 -13.08 11.71
C LEU A 99 -0.29 -13.83 12.66
N LYS A 100 -0.86 -14.52 13.66
CA LYS A 100 -0.08 -15.33 14.61
C LYS A 100 0.71 -16.43 13.92
N SER A 101 0.11 -17.10 12.93
CA SER A 101 0.80 -18.13 12.15
C SER A 101 1.98 -17.53 11.39
N ALA A 102 1.76 -16.42 10.67
CA ALA A 102 2.82 -15.78 9.90
C ALA A 102 3.95 -15.24 10.80
N VAL A 103 3.61 -14.68 11.95
CA VAL A 103 4.59 -14.27 12.97
C VAL A 103 5.41 -15.48 13.42
N ALA A 104 4.75 -16.57 13.80
CA ALA A 104 5.42 -17.79 14.25
C ALA A 104 6.36 -18.35 13.17
N ASP A 105 5.93 -18.34 11.91
CA ASP A 105 6.74 -18.80 10.77
C ASP A 105 7.98 -17.92 10.54
N ILE A 106 7.90 -16.61 10.78
CA ILE A 106 9.04 -15.69 10.63
C ILE A 106 10.02 -15.83 11.81
N THR A 107 9.50 -16.02 13.02
CA THR A 107 10.31 -16.19 14.23
C THR A 107 10.80 -17.63 14.42
N ASP A 108 10.41 -18.56 13.56
CA ASP A 108 10.80 -19.96 13.67
C ASP A 108 12.34 -20.08 13.58
N GLY A 109 12.92 -20.77 14.55
CA GLY A 109 14.38 -20.91 14.68
C GLY A 109 15.10 -19.75 15.37
N TYR A 110 14.41 -18.71 15.83
CA TYR A 110 14.98 -17.61 16.63
C TYR A 110 14.54 -17.68 18.10
N PRO A 111 15.45 -17.57 19.07
CA PRO A 111 15.08 -17.33 20.47
C PRO A 111 14.31 -16.01 20.58
N GLN A 112 13.18 -16.01 21.29
CA GLN A 112 12.29 -14.83 21.37
C GLN A 112 13.01 -13.58 21.92
N GLU A 113 13.87 -13.76 22.92
CA GLU A 113 14.63 -12.67 23.54
C GLU A 113 15.62 -12.02 22.57
N GLU A 114 16.26 -12.82 21.71
CA GLU A 114 17.17 -12.31 20.66
C GLU A 114 16.40 -11.55 19.58
N PHE A 115 15.23 -12.06 19.18
CA PHE A 115 14.39 -11.40 18.18
C PHE A 115 13.90 -10.03 18.65
N GLU A 116 13.42 -9.93 19.89
CA GLU A 116 12.99 -8.66 20.47
C GLU A 116 14.16 -7.68 20.64
N GLN A 117 15.35 -8.17 20.97
CA GLN A 117 16.56 -7.35 21.05
C GLN A 117 16.93 -6.73 19.70
N GLU A 118 16.93 -7.51 18.62
CA GLU A 118 17.24 -7.04 17.26
C GLU A 118 16.27 -5.91 16.81
N LEU A 119 14.98 -6.06 17.12
CA LEU A 119 13.99 -5.01 16.86
C LEU A 119 14.30 -3.72 17.64
N LEU A 120 14.69 -3.84 18.91
CA LEU A 120 15.05 -2.69 19.75
C LEU A 120 16.32 -1.99 19.26
N GLU A 121 17.33 -2.75 18.83
CA GLU A 121 18.55 -2.20 18.21
C GLU A 121 18.22 -1.41 16.93
N SER A 122 17.19 -1.84 16.20
CA SER A 122 16.65 -1.16 15.02
C SER A 122 15.65 -0.04 15.35
N MET A 123 15.39 0.25 16.63
CA MET A 123 14.36 1.20 17.11
C MET A 123 12.93 0.89 16.63
N ILE A 124 12.62 -0.38 16.40
CA ILE A 124 11.31 -0.87 15.97
C ILE A 124 10.63 -1.55 17.16
N SER A 125 9.39 -1.20 17.45
CA SER A 125 8.61 -1.93 18.45
C SER A 125 8.10 -3.24 17.86
N TYR A 126 7.95 -4.29 18.68
CA TYR A 126 7.33 -5.55 18.23
C TYR A 126 5.94 -5.32 17.62
N HIS A 127 5.16 -4.39 18.19
CA HIS A 127 3.83 -4.06 17.68
C HIS A 127 3.89 -3.47 16.26
N ASP A 128 4.78 -2.50 16.02
CA ASP A 128 4.93 -1.90 14.70
C ASP A 128 5.41 -2.92 13.67
N TRP A 129 6.37 -3.77 14.05
CA TRP A 129 6.83 -4.88 13.21
C TRP A 129 5.68 -5.84 12.86
N GLU A 130 4.87 -6.23 13.85
CA GLU A 130 3.71 -7.10 13.62
C GLU A 130 2.67 -6.44 12.68
N GLN A 131 2.46 -5.12 12.79
CA GLN A 131 1.60 -4.39 11.85
C GLN A 131 2.19 -4.38 10.43
N GLU A 132 3.51 -4.33 10.27
CA GLU A 132 4.16 -4.45 8.96
C GLU A 132 4.01 -5.85 8.36
N VAL A 133 4.12 -6.90 9.18
CA VAL A 133 3.80 -8.29 8.76
C VAL A 133 2.35 -8.35 8.29
N LYS A 134 1.42 -7.79 9.06
CA LYS A 134 0.00 -7.76 8.69
C LYS A 134 -0.23 -7.01 7.37
N ALA A 135 0.37 -5.84 7.18
CA ALA A 135 0.25 -5.05 5.97
C ALA A 135 0.76 -5.83 4.74
N ARG A 136 1.90 -6.50 4.86
CA ARG A 136 2.44 -7.37 3.80
C ARG A 136 1.47 -8.49 3.42
N LEU A 137 0.91 -9.20 4.40
CA LEU A 137 -0.08 -10.25 4.16
C LEU A 137 -1.35 -9.73 3.47
N VAL A 138 -1.81 -8.53 3.83
CA VAL A 138 -2.94 -7.88 3.15
C VAL A 138 -2.62 -7.66 1.67
N MET A 139 -1.45 -7.09 1.36
CA MET A 139 -1.02 -6.83 -0.03
C MET A 139 -0.90 -8.12 -0.83
N GLU A 140 -0.28 -9.16 -0.26
CA GLU A 140 -0.17 -10.48 -0.88
C GLU A 140 -1.56 -11.06 -1.21
N LYS A 141 -2.53 -10.95 -0.29
CA LYS A 141 -3.92 -11.38 -0.53
C LYS A 141 -4.62 -10.56 -1.59
N VAL A 142 -4.38 -9.24 -1.67
CA VAL A 142 -4.91 -8.38 -2.74
C VAL A 142 -4.42 -8.87 -4.08
N ILE A 143 -3.11 -9.05 -4.26
CA ILE A 143 -2.52 -9.52 -5.51
C ILE A 143 -3.07 -10.91 -5.86
N ALA A 144 -3.11 -11.83 -4.89
CA ALA A 144 -3.63 -13.17 -5.10
C ALA A 144 -5.10 -13.17 -5.56
N LYS A 145 -5.96 -12.39 -4.89
CA LYS A 145 -7.40 -12.33 -5.17
C LYS A 145 -7.71 -11.55 -6.45
N ASP A 146 -7.11 -10.38 -6.64
CA ASP A 146 -7.52 -9.43 -7.68
C ASP A 146 -6.78 -9.61 -9.00
N LEU A 147 -5.55 -10.12 -8.96
CA LEU A 147 -4.73 -10.35 -10.15
C LEU A 147 -4.55 -11.84 -10.42
N THR A 148 -3.88 -12.55 -9.52
CA THR A 148 -3.43 -13.93 -9.76
C THR A 148 -4.57 -14.91 -9.96
N SER A 149 -5.71 -14.73 -9.28
CA SER A 149 -6.87 -15.63 -9.39
C SER A 149 -7.46 -15.70 -10.81
N SER A 150 -7.35 -14.61 -11.57
CA SER A 150 -7.84 -14.50 -12.95
C SER A 150 -6.94 -15.21 -13.97
N ILE A 151 -5.70 -15.54 -13.59
CA ILE A 151 -4.71 -16.14 -14.49
C ILE A 151 -4.96 -17.64 -14.62
N THR A 152 -5.23 -18.06 -15.85
CA THR A 152 -5.39 -19.47 -16.23
C THR A 152 -4.13 -19.98 -16.94
N ILE A 153 -3.73 -21.20 -16.63
CA ILE A 153 -2.62 -21.92 -17.27
C ILE A 153 -3.20 -23.09 -18.06
N SER A 154 -2.95 -23.13 -19.36
CA SER A 154 -3.44 -24.19 -20.23
C SER A 154 -2.52 -25.43 -20.20
N ALA A 155 -3.06 -26.57 -20.64
CA ALA A 155 -2.27 -27.79 -20.79
C ALA A 155 -1.14 -27.64 -21.84
N ASP A 156 -1.38 -26.84 -22.89
CA ASP A 156 -0.40 -26.58 -23.94
C ASP A 156 0.80 -25.78 -23.41
N GLU A 157 0.53 -24.79 -22.56
CA GLU A 157 1.60 -24.00 -21.92
C GLU A 157 2.51 -24.87 -21.03
N ILE A 158 1.91 -25.81 -20.28
CA ILE A 158 2.65 -26.78 -19.48
C ILE A 158 3.46 -27.72 -20.39
N ALA A 159 2.87 -28.19 -21.49
CA ALA A 159 3.53 -29.08 -22.44
C ALA A 159 4.73 -28.39 -23.12
N ASP A 160 4.56 -27.14 -23.52
CA ASP A 160 5.61 -26.35 -24.17
C ASP A 160 6.74 -26.00 -23.21
N TYR A 161 6.41 -25.68 -21.95
CA TYR A 161 7.41 -25.51 -20.91
C TYR A 161 8.26 -26.78 -20.73
N LYS A 162 7.63 -27.96 -20.64
CA LYS A 162 8.34 -29.25 -20.51
C LYS A 162 9.25 -29.54 -21.70
N LYS A 163 8.78 -29.29 -22.93
CA LYS A 163 9.59 -29.46 -24.15
C LYS A 163 10.82 -28.57 -24.13
N LYS A 164 10.66 -27.29 -23.76
CA LYS A 164 11.75 -26.31 -23.70
C LYS A 164 12.77 -26.61 -22.60
N HIS A 165 12.33 -27.17 -21.46
CA HIS A 165 13.19 -27.36 -20.28
C HIS A 165 13.65 -28.79 -20.00
N ASN A 166 13.29 -29.76 -20.86
CA ASN A 166 13.79 -31.14 -20.98
C ASN A 166 14.52 -31.72 -19.74
N LYS A 167 13.86 -31.73 -18.57
CA LYS A 167 14.38 -32.35 -17.35
C LYS A 167 13.78 -33.74 -17.21
N LYS A 168 14.64 -34.77 -17.31
CA LYS A 168 14.36 -36.12 -16.79
C LYS A 168 14.23 -36.03 -15.27
N SER A 169 13.07 -35.62 -14.77
CA SER A 169 12.78 -35.56 -13.34
C SER A 169 12.24 -36.91 -12.86
N LYS A 170 12.78 -37.39 -11.72
CA LYS A 170 12.34 -38.62 -11.04
C LYS A 170 11.09 -38.39 -10.15
N ALA A 171 10.56 -37.16 -10.10
CA ALA A 171 9.37 -36.84 -9.33
C ALA A 171 8.09 -37.39 -9.99
N LYS A 172 7.03 -37.63 -9.19
CA LYS A 172 5.71 -37.98 -9.72
C LYS A 172 5.23 -36.89 -10.69
N LYS A 173 4.71 -37.29 -11.86
CA LYS A 173 4.25 -36.39 -12.93
C LYS A 173 3.30 -35.29 -12.42
N GLU A 174 2.38 -35.62 -11.52
CA GLU A 174 1.43 -34.68 -10.92
C GLU A 174 2.11 -33.54 -10.13
N ASN A 175 3.16 -33.85 -9.37
CA ASN A 175 3.92 -32.84 -8.63
C ASN A 175 4.70 -31.91 -9.58
N ILE A 176 5.20 -32.46 -10.69
CA ILE A 176 5.90 -31.68 -11.72
C ILE A 176 4.93 -30.70 -12.38
N ASP A 177 3.73 -31.16 -12.73
CA ASP A 177 2.73 -30.35 -13.43
C ASP A 177 2.27 -29.20 -12.53
N LYS A 178 2.01 -29.47 -11.24
CA LYS A 178 1.70 -28.41 -10.27
C LYS A 178 2.81 -27.38 -10.15
N SER A 179 4.07 -27.79 -9.99
CA SER A 179 5.20 -26.85 -9.90
C SER A 179 5.36 -26.01 -11.18
N ILE A 180 5.14 -26.60 -12.36
CA ILE A 180 5.18 -25.85 -13.63
C ILE A 180 4.02 -24.87 -13.70
N THR A 181 2.81 -25.28 -13.30
CA THR A 181 1.65 -24.38 -13.22
C THR A 181 1.92 -23.20 -12.30
N ASP A 182 2.47 -23.44 -11.11
CA ASP A 182 2.78 -22.37 -10.15
C ASP A 182 3.84 -21.40 -10.70
N LEU A 183 4.87 -21.92 -11.37
CA LEU A 183 5.90 -21.10 -12.03
C LEU A 183 5.32 -20.23 -13.15
N LEU A 184 4.55 -20.83 -14.08
CA LEU A 184 3.92 -20.11 -15.18
C LEU A 184 2.92 -19.07 -14.67
N LYS A 185 2.19 -19.38 -13.60
CA LYS A 185 1.24 -18.46 -12.98
C LYS A 185 1.95 -17.27 -12.35
N ARG A 186 3.09 -17.50 -11.70
CA ARG A 186 3.94 -16.45 -11.15
C ARG A 186 4.50 -15.55 -12.26
N GLU A 187 5.06 -16.13 -13.32
CA GLU A 187 5.60 -15.38 -14.47
C GLU A 187 4.52 -14.51 -15.15
N LYS A 188 3.33 -15.06 -15.36
CA LYS A 188 2.19 -14.29 -15.88
C LYS A 188 1.71 -13.21 -14.91
N THR A 189 1.75 -13.46 -13.60
CA THR A 189 1.41 -12.45 -12.58
C THR A 189 2.40 -11.29 -12.65
N GLU A 190 3.70 -11.59 -12.66
CA GLU A 190 4.77 -10.58 -12.76
C GLU A 190 4.63 -9.75 -14.04
N THR A 191 4.33 -10.40 -15.18
CA THR A 191 4.11 -9.73 -16.48
C THR A 191 2.89 -8.80 -16.46
N ALA A 192 1.80 -9.23 -15.80
CA ALA A 192 0.56 -8.47 -15.72
C ALA A 192 0.58 -7.39 -14.61
N TYR A 193 1.55 -7.47 -13.68
CA TYR A 193 1.56 -6.67 -12.45
C TYR A 193 1.48 -5.17 -12.72
N LYS A 194 2.39 -4.65 -13.56
CA LYS A 194 2.46 -3.22 -13.86
C LYS A 194 1.15 -2.69 -14.44
N SER A 195 0.63 -3.33 -15.48
CA SER A 195 -0.63 -2.89 -16.11
C SER A 195 -1.83 -2.98 -15.17
N TRP A 196 -1.84 -3.95 -14.24
CA TRP A 196 -2.87 -4.04 -13.21
C TRP A 196 -2.72 -2.91 -12.18
N LEU A 197 -1.51 -2.63 -11.71
CA LEU A 197 -1.24 -1.57 -10.74
C LEU A 197 -1.56 -0.18 -11.32
N ASP A 198 -1.19 0.08 -12.58
CA ASP A 198 -1.48 1.35 -13.28
C ASP A 198 -3.00 1.63 -13.31
N LYS A 199 -3.84 0.60 -13.55
CA LYS A 199 -5.30 0.73 -13.49
C LYS A 199 -5.80 1.07 -12.09
N LEU A 200 -5.15 0.54 -11.05
CA LEU A 200 -5.49 0.89 -9.66
C LEU A 200 -5.02 2.31 -9.31
N GLN A 201 -3.86 2.74 -9.79
CA GLN A 201 -3.37 4.12 -9.66
C GLN A 201 -4.37 5.13 -10.23
N GLU A 202 -4.89 4.87 -11.44
CA GLU A 202 -5.92 5.69 -12.07
C GLU A 202 -7.22 5.69 -11.27
N LYS A 203 -7.66 4.50 -10.84
CA LYS A 203 -8.92 4.33 -10.09
C LYS A 203 -8.92 5.09 -8.77
N TYR A 204 -7.84 4.98 -7.99
CA TYR A 204 -7.74 5.64 -6.68
C TYR A 204 -7.20 7.06 -6.78
N ARG A 205 -6.93 7.57 -7.99
CA ARG A 205 -6.43 8.93 -8.23
C ARG A 205 -5.21 9.20 -7.36
N LEU A 206 -4.14 8.44 -7.58
CA LEU A 206 -2.88 8.68 -6.89
C LEU A 206 -2.41 10.11 -7.19
N GLU A 207 -2.21 10.89 -6.14
CA GLU A 207 -1.72 12.26 -6.20
C GLU A 207 -0.50 12.42 -5.30
N ILE A 208 0.48 13.16 -5.81
CA ILE A 208 1.69 13.52 -5.07
C ILE A 208 1.79 15.05 -5.08
N ASN A 209 2.00 15.64 -3.92
CA ASN A 209 2.26 17.06 -3.80
C ASN A 209 3.67 17.36 -4.30
N GLU A 210 3.77 17.72 -5.58
CA GLU A 210 5.03 18.03 -6.28
C GLU A 210 5.86 19.12 -5.60
N THR A 211 5.20 20.09 -4.94
CA THR A 211 5.91 21.18 -4.27
C THR A 211 6.66 20.67 -3.04
N ASP A 212 6.00 19.86 -2.22
CA ASP A 212 6.62 19.29 -1.03
C ASP A 212 7.58 18.15 -1.39
N TRP A 213 7.28 17.37 -2.44
CA TRP A 213 8.19 16.35 -2.94
C TRP A 213 9.52 16.92 -3.46
N LYS A 214 9.48 18.05 -4.19
CA LYS A 214 10.69 18.76 -4.62
C LYS A 214 11.53 19.25 -3.45
N LYS A 215 10.90 19.71 -2.36
CA LYS A 215 11.62 20.11 -1.14
C LYS A 215 12.35 18.90 -0.54
N ILE A 216 11.65 17.78 -0.35
CA ILE A 216 12.21 16.54 0.22
C ILE A 216 13.40 16.02 -0.60
N THR A 217 13.32 16.07 -1.93
CA THR A 217 14.38 15.57 -2.82
C THR A 217 15.56 16.54 -3.00
N SER A 218 15.36 17.81 -2.63
CA SER A 218 16.41 18.85 -2.59
C SER A 218 17.16 18.94 -1.26
N GLU A 219 16.65 18.29 -0.21
CA GLU A 219 17.33 18.18 1.08
C GLU A 219 18.57 17.26 0.91
N SER A 220 19.74 17.81 1.19
CA SER A 220 21.02 17.09 1.24
C SER A 220 21.00 16.04 2.33
#